data_AF-A0A6N8HTT7-F1
#
_entry.id   AF-A0A6N8HTT7-F1
#
_cell.length_a   1.000
_cell.length_b   1.000
_cell.length_c   1.000
_cell.angle_alpha   90.00
_cell.angle_beta   90.00
_cell.angle_gamma   90.00
#
_symmetry.space_group_name_H-M   'P 1'
#
loop_
_entity.id
_entity.type
_entity.pdbx_description
1 polymer ?
#
loop_
_entity_poly.entity_id
_entity_poly.type
_entity_poly.pdbx_seq_one_letter_code
_entity_poly.pdbx_strand_id
1 'polypeptide(L)'
;MTSSAVLLMYMAYGMDVVEKVIPINFQYLILLGLFIAVATGIGAILLGEPFLSHTFGYVTLPIFGEIELATAMLFDIGVFFTVLGVTITIILTIASDQ
;
A
#
# COMPACT_ATOMS: atom_id res chain seq x y z
N MET A 1 2.06 -4.20 11.19
CA MET A 1 2.54 -5.61 11.24
C MET A 1 3.55 -5.89 10.13
N THR A 2 3.20 -5.69 8.85
CA THR A 2 4.12 -5.94 7.72
C THR A 2 5.43 -5.16 7.81
N SER A 3 5.38 -3.86 8.16
CA SER A 3 6.60 -3.06 8.34
C SER A 3 7.52 -3.63 9.43
N SER A 4 6.96 -4.14 10.52
CA SER A 4 7.73 -4.78 11.61
C SER A 4 8.35 -6.09 11.17
N ALA A 5 7.65 -6.90 10.37
CA ALA A 5 8.19 -8.13 9.81
C ALA A 5 9.36 -7.86 8.86
N VAL A 6 9.21 -6.87 7.97
CA VAL A 6 10.27 -6.43 7.06
C VAL A 6 11.45 -5.85 7.85
N LEU A 7 11.19 -5.06 8.90
CA LEU A 7 12.23 -4.57 9.80
C LEU A 7 13.00 -5.72 10.48
N LEU A 8 12.30 -6.74 11.00
CA LEU A 8 12.94 -7.92 11.58
C LEU A 8 13.82 -8.64 10.57
N MET A 9 13.41 -8.73 9.30
CA MET A 9 14.26 -9.28 8.24
C MET A 9 15.53 -8.46 8.04
N TYR A 10 15.42 -7.13 8.02
CA TYR A 10 16.59 -6.24 7.91
C TYR A 10 17.55 -6.40 9.09
N MET A 11 17.03 -6.54 10.32
CA MET A 11 17.86 -6.76 11.51
C MET A 11 18.49 -8.17 11.55
N ALA A 12 17.78 -9.20 11.09
CA ALA A 12 18.24 -10.59 11.18
C ALA A 12 19.22 -10.97 10.06
N TYR A 13 19.02 -10.46 8.84
CA TYR A 13 19.77 -10.88 7.64
C TYR A 13 20.64 -9.76 7.04
N GLY A 14 20.46 -8.51 7.47
CA GLY A 14 21.18 -7.35 6.93
C GLY A 14 20.61 -6.81 5.64
N MET A 15 21.04 -5.59 5.27
CA MET A 15 20.55 -4.83 4.11
C MET A 15 20.72 -5.56 2.78
N ASP A 16 21.94 -6.03 2.48
CA ASP A 16 22.30 -6.63 1.19
C ASP A 16 21.49 -7.88 0.85
N VAL A 17 21.08 -8.64 1.87
CA VAL A 17 20.30 -9.87 1.69
C VAL A 17 18.84 -9.52 1.47
N VAL A 18 18.29 -8.60 2.24
CA VAL A 18 16.87 -8.23 2.15
C VAL A 18 16.57 -7.51 0.83
N GLU A 19 17.46 -6.64 0.35
CA GLU A 19 17.27 -5.99 -0.97
C GLU A 19 17.26 -6.99 -2.13
N LYS A 20 17.96 -8.12 -2.02
CA LYS A 20 17.91 -9.20 -3.03
C LYS A 20 16.61 -10.00 -2.98
N VAL A 21 16.04 -10.18 -1.80
CA VAL A 21 14.79 -10.95 -1.60
C VAL A 21 13.57 -10.08 -1.89
N ILE A 22 13.61 -8.80 -1.50
CA ILE A 22 12.55 -7.82 -1.68
C ILE A 22 13.12 -6.64 -2.48
N PRO A 23 13.22 -6.74 -3.81
CA PRO A 23 13.77 -5.69 -4.67
C PRO A 23 12.73 -4.59 -4.93
N ILE A 24 12.16 -4.03 -3.86
CA ILE A 24 11.15 -2.98 -3.91
C ILE A 24 11.77 -1.68 -3.43
N ASN A 25 11.65 -0.64 -4.25
CA ASN A 25 11.97 0.70 -3.80
C ASN A 25 10.78 1.29 -3.04
N PHE A 26 10.97 1.44 -1.72
CA PHE A 26 9.92 1.89 -0.80
C PHE A 26 9.46 3.34 -1.06
N GLN A 27 10.27 4.19 -1.69
CA GLN A 27 9.83 5.54 -2.08
C GLN A 27 8.80 5.50 -3.22
N TYR A 28 9.02 4.66 -4.24
CA TYR A 28 8.02 4.45 -5.29
C TYR A 28 6.74 3.80 -4.74
N LEU A 29 6.86 2.94 -3.73
CA LEU A 29 5.70 2.33 -3.06
C LEU A 29 4.80 3.39 -2.39
N ILE A 30 5.39 4.45 -1.83
CA ILE A 30 4.65 5.59 -1.26
C ILE A 30 3.87 6.32 -2.35
N LEU A 31 4.53 6.66 -3.46
CA LEU A 31 3.89 7.36 -4.58
C LEU A 31 2.73 6.54 -5.16
N LEU A 32 2.93 5.24 -5.34
CA LEU A 32 1.90 4.33 -5.83
C LEU A 32 0.72 4.22 -4.86
N GLY A 33 0.99 4.07 -3.56
CA GLY A 33 -0.05 4.01 -2.54
C GLY A 33 -0.90 5.28 -2.49
N LEU A 34 -0.25 6.44 -2.51
CA LEU A 34 -0.93 7.74 -2.51
C LEU A 34 -1.75 7.95 -3.80
N PHE A 35 -1.19 7.57 -4.95
CA PHE A 35 -1.90 7.65 -6.22
C PHE A 35 -3.18 6.80 -6.20
N ILE A 36 -3.13 5.57 -5.69
CA ILE A 36 -4.30 4.68 -5.58
C ILE A 36 -5.35 5.27 -4.64
N ALA A 37 -4.93 5.78 -3.47
CA ALA A 37 -5.85 6.39 -2.51
C ALA A 37 -6.57 7.62 -3.09
N VAL A 38 -5.83 8.51 -3.76
CA VAL A 38 -6.39 9.70 -4.40
C VAL A 38 -7.26 9.34 -5.59
N ALA A 39 -6.83 8.39 -6.45
CA ALA A 39 -7.62 7.92 -7.58
C ALA A 39 -8.97 7.33 -7.12
N THR A 40 -8.98 6.63 -5.99
CA THR A 40 -10.21 6.09 -5.40
C THR A 40 -11.16 7.20 -4.94
N GLY A 41 -10.63 8.25 -4.28
CA GLY A 41 -11.42 9.40 -3.87
C GLY A 41 -11.96 10.22 -5.06
N ILE A 42 -11.16 10.39 -6.12
CA ILE A 42 -11.59 11.01 -7.38
C ILE A 42 -12.65 10.16 -8.08
N GLY A 43 -12.54 8.83 -8.02
CA GLY A 43 -13.54 7.91 -8.55
C GLY A 43 -14.94 8.16 -7.99
N ALA A 44 -15.05 8.45 -6.69
CA ALA A 44 -16.32 8.82 -6.05
C ALA A 44 -16.90 10.13 -6.62
N ILE A 45 -16.06 11.15 -6.82
CA ILE A 45 -16.47 12.43 -7.41
C ILE A 45 -16.98 12.24 -8.84
N LEU A 46 -16.30 11.41 -9.65
CA LEU A 46 -16.72 11.11 -11.02
C LEU A 46 -18.08 10.39 -11.08
N LEU A 47 -18.44 9.66 -10.03
CA LEU A 47 -19.74 9.01 -9.86
C LEU A 47 -20.83 9.96 -9.33
N GLY A 48 -20.51 11.24 -9.07
CA GLY A 48 -21.43 12.24 -8.55
C GLY A 48 -21.64 12.19 -7.03
N GLU A 49 -20.86 11.36 -6.33
CA GLU A 49 -20.89 11.21 -4.89
C GLU A 49 -19.85 12.13 -4.21
N PRO A 50 -20.04 12.52 -2.93
CA PRO A 50 -19.03 13.25 -2.16
C PRO A 50 -17.64 12.57 -2.15
N PHE A 51 -16.58 13.37 -1.97
CA PHE A 51 -15.21 12.83 -1.87
C PHE A 51 -15.10 11.79 -0.74
N LEU A 52 -14.44 10.65 -1.01
CA LEU A 52 -14.35 9.48 -0.13
C LEU A 52 -15.70 8.79 0.18
N SER A 53 -16.77 9.08 -0.58
CA SER A 53 -17.96 8.24 -0.54
C SER A 53 -17.65 6.86 -1.11
N HIS A 54 -17.88 5.83 -0.30
CA HIS A 54 -17.61 4.45 -0.67
C HIS A 54 -18.89 3.81 -1.22
N THR A 55 -18.93 3.61 -2.54
CA THR A 55 -19.98 2.83 -3.20
C THR A 55 -19.61 1.34 -3.20
N PHE A 56 -20.62 0.49 -2.99
CA PHE A 56 -20.50 -0.97 -3.09
C PHE A 56 -20.70 -1.38 -4.55
N GLY A 57 -19.68 -1.98 -5.16
CA GLY A 57 -19.77 -2.60 -6.48
C GLY A 57 -19.70 -4.11 -6.35
N TYR A 58 -20.66 -4.82 -6.92
CA TYR A 58 -20.56 -6.27 -7.08
C TYR A 58 -19.63 -6.55 -8.25
N VAL A 59 -18.45 -7.11 -7.98
CA VAL A 59 -17.50 -7.55 -9.00
C VAL A 59 -17.43 -9.07 -8.95
N THR A 60 -17.76 -9.72 -10.07
CA THR A 60 -17.67 -11.16 -10.22
C THR A 60 -16.25 -11.57 -10.60
N LEU A 61 -15.48 -12.06 -9.64
CA LEU A 61 -14.17 -12.65 -9.91
C LEU A 61 -14.32 -14.13 -10.26
N PRO A 62 -13.68 -14.63 -11.34
CA PRO A 62 -13.86 -15.99 -11.82
C PRO A 62 -13.42 -17.09 -10.84
N ILE A 63 -12.69 -16.74 -9.78
CA ILE A 63 -12.20 -17.66 -8.75
C ILE A 63 -13.05 -17.58 -7.45
N PHE A 64 -13.65 -16.42 -7.14
CA PHE A 64 -14.29 -16.17 -5.83
C PHE A 64 -15.80 -15.88 -5.90
N GLY A 65 -16.40 -15.81 -7.10
CA GLY A 65 -17.82 -15.50 -7.28
C GLY A 65 -18.11 -13.99 -7.20
N GLU A 66 -19.35 -13.63 -6.83
CA GLU A 66 -19.75 -12.24 -6.57
C GLU A 66 -19.09 -11.75 -5.29
N ILE A 67 -18.13 -10.84 -5.40
CA ILE A 67 -17.57 -10.16 -4.24
C ILE A 67 -18.03 -8.71 -4.22
N GLU A 68 -18.40 -8.26 -3.03
CA GLU A 68 -18.65 -6.85 -2.74
C GLU A 68 -17.30 -6.13 -2.69
N LEU A 69 -16.80 -5.75 -3.86
CA LEU A 69 -15.63 -4.89 -3.97
C LEU A 69 -16.09 -3.47 -3.65
N ALA A 70 -16.16 -3.18 -2.36
CA ALA A 70 -16.26 -1.81 -1.89
C ALA A 70 -15.01 -1.06 -2.35
N THR A 71 -15.22 0.09 -2.99
CA THR A 71 -14.13 1.04 -3.33
C THR A 71 -13.26 1.39 -2.10
N ALA A 72 -13.81 1.24 -0.89
CA ALA A 72 -13.08 1.31 0.38
C ALA A 72 -11.85 0.38 0.44
N MET A 73 -11.94 -0.85 -0.07
CA MET A 73 -10.79 -1.78 -0.04
C MET A 73 -9.64 -1.28 -0.91
N LEU A 74 -9.94 -0.61 -2.02
CA LEU A 74 -8.93 -0.04 -2.90
C LEU A 74 -8.21 1.13 -2.22
N PHE A 75 -8.96 1.95 -1.49
CA PHE A 75 -8.41 3.00 -0.65
C PHE A 75 -7.49 2.43 0.45
N ASP A 76 -7.93 1.38 1.15
CA ASP A 76 -7.14 0.73 2.20
C ASP A 76 -5.83 0.12 1.67
N ILE A 77 -5.84 -0.45 0.46
CA ILE A 77 -4.62 -0.93 -0.22
C ILE A 77 -3.65 0.23 -0.48
N GLY A 78 -4.15 1.38 -0.94
CA GLY A 78 -3.36 2.59 -1.15
C GLY A 78 -2.71 3.08 0.16
N VAL A 79 -3.50 3.15 1.23
CA VAL A 79 -3.02 3.51 2.58
C VAL A 79 -1.98 2.50 3.08
N PHE A 80 -2.22 1.21 2.92
CA PHE A 80 -1.31 0.15 3.34
C PHE A 80 0.07 0.30 2.69
N PHE A 81 0.14 0.48 1.36
CA PHE A 81 1.40 0.69 0.65
C PHE A 81 2.12 1.96 1.09
N THR A 82 1.37 3.04 1.31
CA THR A 82 1.92 4.32 1.80
C THR A 82 2.57 4.14 3.17
N VAL A 83 1.86 3.53 4.12
CA VAL A 83 2.36 3.32 5.49
C VAL A 83 3.56 2.39 5.50
N LEU A 84 3.52 1.29 4.73
CA LEU A 84 4.63 0.36 4.62
C LEU A 84 5.88 1.05 4.05
N GLY A 85 5.71 1.78 2.94
CA GLY A 85 6.79 2.50 2.28
C GLY A 85 7.42 3.56 3.18
N VAL A 86 6.61 4.43 3.81
CA VAL A 86 7.09 5.48 4.72
C VAL A 86 7.85 4.86 5.91
N THR A 87 7.27 3.86 6.56
CA THR A 87 7.86 3.26 7.78
C THR A 87 9.24 2.69 7.49
N ILE A 88 9.36 1.89 6.42
CA ILE A 88 10.65 1.27 6.06
C ILE A 88 11.65 2.34 5.61
N THR A 89 11.21 3.31 4.80
CA THR A 89 12.09 4.41 4.34
C THR A 89 12.68 5.18 5.52
N ILE A 90 11.87 5.54 6.52
CA ILE A 90 12.36 6.25 7.72
C ILE A 90 13.38 5.39 8.47
N ILE A 91 13.08 4.12 8.73
CA ILE A 91 13.98 3.26 9.50
C ILE A 91 15.29 3.02 8.76
N LEU A 92 15.24 2.74 7.46
CA LEU A 92 16.44 2.53 6.65
C LEU A 92 17.30 3.79 6.59
N THR A 93 16.67 4.96 6.43
CA THR A 93 17.38 6.24 6.43
C THR A 93 18.14 6.43 7.75
N ILE A 94 17.48 6.23 8.89
CA ILE A 94 18.10 6.33 10.23
C ILE A 94 19.20 5.27 10.40
N ALA A 95 18.98 4.04 9.94
CA ALA A 95 19.96 2.96 10.08
C ALA A 95 21.20 3.16 9.18
N SER A 96 21.04 3.86 8.06
CA SER A 96 22.13 4.18 7.12
C SER A 96 22.88 5.47 7.45
N ASP A 97 22.33 6.31 8.32
CA ASP A 97 22.96 7.56 8.78
C ASP A 97 24.09 7.19 9.76
N GLN A 98 25.35 7.30 9.31
CA GLN A 98 26.56 7.13 10.13
C GLN A 98 27.03 8.47 10.69
#